data_AF-A0A537MC60-F1
#
_entry.id   AF-A0A537MC60-F1
#
_cell.length_a   1.000
_cell.length_b   1.000
_cell.length_c   1.000
_cell.angle_alpha   90.00
_cell.angle_beta   90.00
_cell.angle_gamma   90.00
#
_symmetry.space_group_name_H-M   'P 1'
#
loop_
_entity.id
_entity.type
_entity.pdbx_description
1 polymer ?
#
loop_
_entity_poly.entity_id
_entity_poly.type
_entity_poly.pdbx_seq_one_letter_code
_entity_poly.pdbx_strand_id
1 'polypeptide(L)'
;MPRYAKFLIGLAAALLAGWIGHGPLGQGEAFVGALDAQAQQVIRQAELPNVRARFPHDPLTRQAILSGEANEFQREGQGQFPGLNDRIRAIPGVSGVHWDESDCCANPEAANAVAR
;
A
#
# COMPACT_ATOMS: atom_id res chain seq x y z
N MET A 1 32.78 27.28 31.77
CA MET A 1 32.02 26.83 30.59
C MET A 1 31.63 28.04 29.76
N PRO A 2 31.94 28.05 28.45
CA PRO A 2 31.53 29.15 27.59
C PRO A 2 30.00 29.19 27.41
N ARG A 3 29.42 30.40 27.36
CA ARG A 3 27.96 30.61 27.27
C ARG A 3 27.33 29.92 26.05
N TYR A 4 28.07 29.82 24.95
CA TYR A 4 27.63 29.14 23.72
C TYR A 4 27.51 27.62 23.86
N ALA A 5 28.22 26.99 24.81
CA ALA A 5 28.15 25.53 25.00
C ALA A 5 26.74 25.07 25.41
N LYS A 6 26.05 25.85 26.26
CA LYS A 6 24.68 25.53 26.68
C LYS A 6 23.69 25.56 25.50
N PHE A 7 23.86 26.53 24.61
CA PHE A 7 23.05 26.66 23.39
C PHE A 7 23.29 25.50 22.42
N LEU A 8 24.55 25.14 22.19
CA LEU A 8 24.91 24.04 21.28
C LEU A 8 24.39 22.69 21.78
N ILE A 9 24.43 22.44 23.09
CA ILE A 9 23.86 21.22 23.68
C ILE A 9 22.34 21.18 23.47
N GLY A 10 21.64 22.30 23.70
CA GLY A 10 20.19 22.37 23.47
C GLY A 10 19.82 22.16 22.00
N LEU A 11 20.56 22.76 21.07
CA LEU A 11 20.37 22.58 19.64
C LEU A 11 20.62 21.13 19.20
N ALA A 12 21.71 20.53 19.66
CA ALA A 12 22.03 19.14 19.38
C ALA A 12 20.95 18.19 19.91
N ALA A 13 20.45 18.43 21.13
CA ALA A 13 19.36 17.65 21.71
C ALA A 13 18.06 17.77 20.90
N ALA A 14 17.71 18.98 20.43
CA ALA A 14 16.54 19.19 19.59
C ALA A 14 16.65 18.49 18.23
N LEU A 15 17.83 18.57 17.59
CA LEU A 15 18.10 17.88 16.33
C LEU A 15 18.07 16.36 16.50
N LEU A 16 18.62 15.82 17.60
CA LEU A 16 18.56 14.39 17.91
C LEU A 16 17.12 13.94 18.19
N ALA A 17 16.33 14.70 18.92
CA ALA A 17 14.93 14.38 19.15
C ALA A 17 14.12 14.39 17.85
N GLY A 18 14.34 15.40 17.00
CA GLY A 18 13.75 15.46 15.65
C GLY A 18 14.20 14.31 14.76
N TRP A 19 15.49 13.96 14.79
CA TRP A 19 16.05 12.83 14.05
C TRP A 19 15.49 11.50 14.56
N ILE A 20 15.29 11.31 15.86
CA ILE A 20 14.70 10.07 16.38
C ILE A 20 13.21 9.97 16.01
N GLY A 21 12.48 11.08 16.08
CA GLY A 21 11.05 11.12 15.71
C GLY A 21 10.79 11.03 14.20
N HIS A 22 11.69 11.56 13.38
CA HIS A 22 11.57 11.65 11.92
C HIS A 22 12.66 10.87 11.17
N GLY A 23 13.36 9.99 11.86
CA GLY A 23 14.54 9.31 11.34
C GLY A 23 14.25 8.39 10.15
N PRO A 24 15.29 7.98 9.43
CA PRO A 24 15.18 7.22 8.19
C PRO A 24 14.52 5.84 8.36
N LEU A 25 14.44 5.30 9.58
CA LEU A 25 13.66 4.10 9.93
C LEU A 25 12.18 4.45 10.16
N GLY A 26 11.64 5.34 9.34
CA GLY A 26 10.50 6.17 9.66
C GLY A 26 9.19 5.40 9.83
N GLN A 27 8.24 6.04 10.53
CA GLN A 27 6.84 5.63 10.62
C GLN A 27 6.22 5.26 9.26
N GLY A 28 6.75 5.80 8.15
CA GLY A 28 6.32 5.49 6.79
C GLY A 28 6.54 4.03 6.39
N GLU A 29 7.72 3.45 6.62
CA GLU A 29 7.99 2.04 6.28
C GLU A 29 7.14 1.11 7.14
N ALA A 30 7.03 1.39 8.45
CA ALA A 30 6.17 0.65 9.37
C ALA A 30 4.69 0.75 8.97
N PHE A 31 4.25 1.93 8.51
CA PHE A 31 2.89 2.15 8.02
C PHE A 31 2.61 1.37 6.73
N VAL A 32 3.54 1.38 5.77
CA VAL A 32 3.39 0.59 4.53
C VAL A 32 3.37 -0.90 4.82
N GLY A 33 4.28 -1.38 5.66
CA GLY A 33 4.28 -2.78 6.08
C GLY A 33 2.96 -3.18 6.75
N ALA A 34 2.37 -2.29 7.55
CA ALA A 34 1.05 -2.52 8.15
C ALA A 34 -0.09 -2.53 7.10
N LEU A 35 -0.01 -1.69 6.06
CA LEU A 35 -0.97 -1.69 4.96
C LEU A 35 -0.84 -2.96 4.09
N ASP A 36 0.37 -3.36 3.74
CA ASP A 36 0.65 -4.60 2.98
C ASP A 36 0.10 -5.82 3.74
N ALA A 37 0.35 -5.91 5.05
CA ALA A 37 -0.14 -7.02 5.87
C ALA A 37 -1.68 -7.09 5.90
N GLN A 38 -2.36 -5.94 6.05
CA GLN A 38 -3.82 -5.84 6.04
C GLN A 38 -4.40 -6.20 4.67
N ALA A 39 -3.81 -5.68 3.58
CA ALA A 39 -4.26 -5.98 2.22
C ALA A 39 -4.11 -7.48 1.89
N GLN A 40 -3.00 -8.11 2.28
CA GLN A 40 -2.84 -9.55 2.13
C GLN A 40 -3.87 -10.34 2.93
N GLN A 41 -4.23 -9.88 4.13
CA GLN A 41 -5.30 -10.50 4.91
C GLN A 41 -6.66 -10.40 4.20
N VAL A 42 -6.99 -9.24 3.64
CA VAL A 42 -8.23 -9.03 2.85
C VAL A 42 -8.26 -9.94 1.63
N ILE A 43 -7.15 -10.07 0.89
CA ILE A 43 -7.05 -10.96 -0.27
C ILE A 43 -7.28 -12.42 0.13
N ARG A 44 -6.67 -12.87 1.24
CA ARG A 44 -6.90 -14.23 1.77
C ARG A 44 -8.36 -14.45 2.14
N GLN A 45 -9.01 -13.47 2.76
CA GLN A 45 -10.44 -13.54 3.12
C GLN A 45 -11.36 -13.48 1.90
N ALA A 46 -10.92 -12.92 0.79
CA ALA A 46 -11.62 -12.91 -0.49
C ALA A 46 -11.40 -14.21 -1.30
N GLU A 47 -10.59 -15.15 -0.79
CA GLU A 47 -10.25 -16.41 -1.45
C GLU A 47 -9.65 -16.23 -2.85
N LEU A 48 -8.81 -15.20 -3.02
CA LEU A 48 -8.14 -14.87 -4.29
C LEU A 48 -6.62 -15.14 -4.19
N PRO A 49 -6.16 -16.41 -4.17
CA PRO A 49 -4.76 -16.76 -3.92
C PRO A 49 -3.80 -16.28 -5.01
N ASN A 50 -4.30 -16.05 -6.23
CA ASN A 50 -3.51 -15.59 -7.37
C ASN A 50 -3.41 -14.06 -7.45
N VAL A 51 -4.08 -13.33 -6.55
CA VAL A 51 -4.02 -11.87 -6.49
C VAL A 51 -3.01 -11.44 -5.44
N ARG A 52 -2.22 -10.42 -5.77
CA ARG A 52 -1.24 -9.81 -4.88
C ARG A 52 -1.54 -8.33 -4.74
N ALA A 53 -1.39 -7.80 -3.53
CA ALA A 53 -1.38 -6.36 -3.27
C ALA A 53 0.04 -5.93 -2.94
N ARG A 54 0.44 -4.78 -3.48
CA ARG A 54 1.68 -4.08 -3.12
C ARG A 54 1.42 -2.60 -2.92
N PHE A 55 2.07 -2.00 -1.94
CA PHE A 55 2.11 -0.55 -1.75
C PHE A 55 3.50 -0.01 -2.16
N PRO A 56 3.59 1.01 -3.04
CA PRO A 56 4.85 1.64 -3.38
C PRO A 56 5.50 2.29 -2.15
N HIS A 57 6.76 1.94 -1.90
CA HIS A 57 7.53 2.46 -0.76
C HIS A 57 8.23 3.80 -1.10
N ASP A 58 8.59 4.01 -2.37
CA ASP A 58 9.30 5.22 -2.81
C ASP A 58 8.90 5.61 -4.25
N PRO A 59 8.21 6.74 -4.47
CA PRO A 59 7.63 7.62 -3.44
C PRO A 59 6.52 6.90 -2.64
N LEU A 60 6.40 7.24 -1.36
CA LEU A 60 5.36 6.71 -0.49
C LEU A 60 3.97 7.11 -1.03
N THR A 61 3.18 6.12 -1.46
CA THR A 61 1.80 6.37 -1.91
C THR A 61 0.80 5.51 -1.16
N ARG A 62 -0.36 6.09 -0.84
CA ARG A 62 -1.48 5.38 -0.21
C ARG A 62 -2.36 4.67 -1.25
N GLN A 63 -1.76 4.22 -2.34
CA GLN A 63 -2.48 3.53 -3.42
C GLN A 63 -2.04 2.07 -3.43
N ALA A 64 -3.01 1.16 -3.33
CA ALA A 64 -2.75 -0.26 -3.47
C ALA A 64 -2.64 -0.60 -4.96
N ILE A 65 -1.55 -1.23 -5.36
CA ILE A 65 -1.41 -1.82 -6.69
C ILE A 65 -1.76 -3.31 -6.55
N LEU A 66 -2.82 -3.74 -7.24
CA LEU A 66 -3.26 -5.11 -7.29
C LEU A 66 -2.78 -5.76 -8.59
N SER A 67 -2.26 -6.98 -8.53
CA SER A 67 -1.91 -7.74 -9.73
C SER A 67 -2.36 -9.19 -9.61
N GLY A 68 -2.58 -9.85 -10.75
CA GLY A 68 -3.02 -11.24 -10.82
C GLY A 68 -4.39 -11.46 -11.45
N GLU A 69 -4.80 -12.73 -11.47
CA GLU A 69 -6.02 -13.17 -12.13
C GLU A 69 -7.23 -13.00 -11.21
N ALA A 70 -8.10 -12.05 -11.57
CA ALA A 70 -9.41 -11.85 -10.96
C ALA A 70 -10.37 -11.35 -12.04
N ASN A 71 -11.57 -11.91 -12.10
CA ASN A 71 -12.61 -11.47 -13.03
C ASN A 71 -13.29 -10.18 -12.55
N GLU A 72 -14.08 -9.53 -13.41
CA GLU A 72 -14.69 -8.23 -13.12
C GLU A 72 -15.56 -8.26 -11.85
N PHE A 73 -16.32 -9.32 -11.63
CA PHE A 73 -17.10 -9.51 -10.40
C PHE A 73 -16.22 -9.59 -9.15
N GLN A 74 -15.08 -10.28 -9.21
CA GLN A 74 -14.14 -10.36 -8.10
C GLN A 74 -13.44 -9.01 -7.85
N ARG A 75 -13.17 -8.23 -8.90
CA ARG A 75 -12.52 -6.91 -8.80
C ARG A 75 -13.48 -5.85 -8.26
N GLU A 76 -14.60 -5.64 -8.94
CA GLU A 76 -15.55 -4.54 -8.70
C GLU A 76 -16.77 -4.94 -7.86
N GLY A 77 -17.04 -6.23 -7.71
CA GLY A 77 -18.24 -6.71 -7.03
C GLY A 77 -19.49 -6.60 -7.90
N GLN A 78 -20.66 -6.81 -7.29
CA GLN A 78 -21.95 -6.64 -7.95
C GLN A 78 -23.05 -6.29 -6.94
N GLY A 79 -23.69 -5.14 -7.15
CA GLY A 79 -24.79 -4.68 -6.31
C GLY A 79 -24.37 -4.53 -4.85
N GLN A 80 -24.93 -5.38 -3.99
CA GLN A 80 -24.63 -5.39 -2.55
C GLN A 80 -23.40 -6.20 -2.16
N PHE A 81 -22.79 -6.92 -3.10
CA PHE A 81 -21.61 -7.75 -2.84
C PHE A 81 -20.34 -6.96 -3.17
N PRO A 82 -19.56 -6.53 -2.15
CA PRO A 82 -18.37 -5.72 -2.38
C PRO A 82 -17.26 -6.55 -3.02
N GLY A 83 -16.68 -6.01 -4.09
CA GLY A 83 -15.51 -6.56 -4.77
C GLY A 83 -14.23 -6.38 -3.96
N LEU A 84 -13.13 -6.90 -4.47
CA LEU A 84 -11.82 -6.72 -3.85
C LEU A 84 -11.42 -5.25 -3.77
N ASN A 85 -11.77 -4.44 -4.77
CA ASN A 85 -11.51 -3.00 -4.78
C ASN A 85 -12.12 -2.30 -3.58
N ASP A 86 -13.41 -2.57 -3.29
CA ASP A 86 -14.12 -1.95 -2.18
C ASP A 86 -13.55 -2.41 -0.83
N ARG A 87 -13.24 -3.71 -0.72
CA ARG A 87 -12.65 -4.28 0.51
C ARG A 87 -11.28 -3.69 0.81
N ILE A 88 -10.43 -3.49 -0.19
CA ILE A 88 -9.12 -2.87 -0.03
C ILE A 88 -9.26 -1.37 0.27
N ARG A 89 -10.19 -0.66 -0.38
CA ARG A 89 -10.47 0.76 -0.08
C ARG A 89 -11.02 0.98 1.33
N ALA A 90 -11.66 -0.03 1.92
CA ALA A 90 -12.15 0.03 3.29
C ALA A 90 -11.02 -0.04 4.34
N ILE A 91 -9.78 -0.40 3.95
CA ILE A 91 -8.63 -0.42 4.86
C ILE A 91 -8.28 1.03 5.25
N PRO A 92 -8.25 1.37 6.55
CA PRO A 92 -7.88 2.71 7.00
C PRO A 92 -6.49 3.12 6.49
N GLY A 93 -6.43 4.26 5.81
CA GLY A 93 -5.17 4.79 5.26
C GLY A 93 -4.93 4.43 3.79
N VAL A 94 -5.79 3.63 3.16
CA VAL A 94 -5.80 3.46 1.70
C VAL A 94 -6.59 4.61 1.07
N SER A 95 -6.03 5.20 0.01
CA SER A 95 -6.61 6.31 -0.75
C SER A 95 -7.12 5.91 -2.13
N GLY A 96 -6.63 4.78 -2.66
CA GLY A 96 -6.98 4.31 -3.99
C GLY A 96 -6.51 2.89 -4.24
N VAL A 97 -7.04 2.30 -5.30
CA VAL A 97 -6.71 0.95 -5.78
C VAL A 97 -6.51 1.05 -7.28
N HIS A 98 -5.42 0.47 -7.75
CA HIS A 98 -5.06 0.40 -9.17
C HIS A 98 -4.70 -1.05 -9.51
N TRP A 99 -5.14 -1.53 -10.67
CA TRP A 99 -4.77 -2.85 -11.17
C TRP A 99 -3.60 -2.73 -12.13
N ASP A 100 -2.57 -3.52 -11.90
CA ASP A 100 -1.46 -3.70 -12.82
C ASP A 100 -1.88 -4.68 -13.93
N GLU A 101 -2.20 -4.13 -15.09
CA GLU A 101 -2.61 -4.88 -16.27
C GLU A 101 -1.42 -5.52 -17.01
N SER A 102 -0.18 -5.23 -16.61
CA SER A 102 0.99 -5.83 -17.25
C SER A 102 1.07 -7.35 -17.03
N ASP A 103 0.49 -7.86 -15.93
CA ASP A 103 0.42 -9.30 -15.65
C ASP A 103 -0.74 -10.01 -16.38
N CYS A 104 -1.85 -9.33 -16.73
CA CYS A 104 -3.01 -9.98 -17.36
C CYS A 104 -2.87 -10.19 -18.88
N CYS A 105 -1.97 -9.44 -19.54
CA CYS A 105 -1.74 -9.52 -20.97
C CYS A 105 -0.56 -10.43 -21.37
N ALA A 106 0.08 -11.10 -20.41
CA ALA A 106 1.11 -12.11 -20.69
C ALA A 106 0.54 -13.40 -21.29
N ASN A 107 -0.79 -13.60 -21.23
CA ASN A 107 -1.48 -14.72 -21.88
C ASN A 107 -2.44 -14.20 -22.98
N PRO A 108 -2.14 -14.41 -24.28
CA PRO A 108 -2.98 -13.93 -25.38
C PRO A 108 -4.37 -14.58 -25.43
N GLU A 109 -4.63 -15.64 -24.66
CA GLU A 109 -5.94 -16.29 -24.59
C GLU A 109 -6.96 -15.50 -23.75
N ALA A 110 -6.51 -14.78 -22.70
CA ALA A 110 -7.38 -13.95 -21.85
C ALA A 110 -7.81 -12.64 -22.53
N ALA A 111 -6.98 -12.11 -23.44
CA ALA A 111 -7.27 -10.89 -24.19
C ALA A 111 -8.49 -11.03 -25.12
N ASN A 112 -8.76 -12.24 -25.63
CA ASN A 112 -9.89 -12.50 -26.53
C ASN A 112 -11.25 -12.66 -25.81
N ALA A 113 -11.27 -12.81 -24.49
CA ALA A 113 -12.50 -12.93 -23.71
C ALA A 113 -13.13 -11.57 -23.36
N VAL A 114 -12.34 -10.49 -23.35
CA VAL A 114 -12.81 -9.12 -23.06
C VAL A 114 -13.37 -8.42 -24.32
N ALA A 115 -13.08 -8.96 -25.52
CA ALA A 115 -13.47 -8.38 -26.79
C ALA A 115 -14.81 -8.92 -27.37
N ARG A 116 -15.57 -9.69 -26.60
CA ARG A 116 -16.91 -10.21 -26.97
C ARG A 116 -17.96 -9.81 -25.95
#